data_AF-A0A7Y5QCG0-F1
#
_entry.id   AF-A0A7Y5QCG0-F1
#
_cell.length_a   1.000
_cell.length_b   1.000
_cell.length_c   1.000
_cell.angle_alpha   90.00
_cell.angle_beta   90.00
_cell.angle_gamma   90.00
#
_symmetry.space_group_name_H-M   'P 1'
#
loop_
_entity.id
_entity.type
_entity.pdbx_description
1 polymer ?
#
loop_
_entity_poly.entity_id
_entity_poly.type
_entity_poly.pdbx_seq_one_letter_code
_entity_poly.pdbx_strand_id
1 'polypeptide(L)'
;MRFLRLGVMLALIIGLFVAALPSMAAQGATIDSLVVNTADCTLTVTFTVQDAGDYYVQIWDDGVLEYAVGGATAAGATVAYTMAIGPVAQDSAGIGVYIYSAASGGTYYDDEDPYNPDFGDCNGSEWTDPVAASADCPNPTPSGFVVRSIPAGALTFFKASLDAYTGFNLPAGETWYTGTAEDGFVEVWIACQATNIFVPAENVVN
;
A
#
# COMPACT_ATOMS: atom_id res chain seq x y z
N MET A 1 -35.94 23.56 60.02
CA MET A 1 -34.79 22.69 59.74
C MET A 1 -35.30 21.54 58.87
N ARG A 2 -35.57 21.63 57.55
CA ARG A 2 -34.82 22.12 56.38
C ARG A 2 -33.35 21.71 56.42
N PHE A 3 -33.03 20.62 55.73
CA PHE A 3 -31.77 20.27 55.03
C PHE A 3 -31.68 18.74 54.92
N LEU A 4 -32.31 18.15 53.90
CA LEU A 4 -31.89 16.86 53.31
C LEU A 4 -32.73 16.65 52.04
N ARG A 5 -32.12 16.08 51.00
CA ARG A 5 -32.64 15.85 49.63
C ARG A 5 -32.22 16.90 48.60
N LEU A 6 -30.91 17.05 48.39
CA LEU A 6 -30.39 17.63 47.13
C LEU A 6 -28.93 17.22 46.85
N GLY A 7 -28.53 15.99 47.21
CA GLY A 7 -27.10 15.61 47.23
C GLY A 7 -26.71 14.32 46.50
N VAL A 8 -27.62 13.67 45.74
CA VAL A 8 -27.31 12.36 45.12
C VAL A 8 -27.63 12.32 43.62
N MET A 9 -28.14 13.40 43.03
CA MET A 9 -28.48 13.47 41.58
C MET A 9 -27.47 14.28 40.76
N LEU A 10 -26.21 14.33 41.21
CA LEU A 10 -25.10 14.97 40.48
C LEU A 10 -23.85 14.07 40.49
N ALA A 11 -24.04 12.77 40.32
CA ALA A 11 -22.97 11.77 40.15
C ALA A 11 -23.23 10.85 38.95
N LEU A 12 -24.17 11.23 38.08
CA LEU A 12 -24.53 10.55 36.84
C LEU A 12 -24.50 11.64 35.76
N ILE A 13 -23.93 11.37 34.58
CA ILE A 13 -23.66 12.34 33.49
C ILE A 13 -22.29 13.06 33.60
N ILE A 14 -21.27 12.38 34.14
CA ILE A 14 -19.88 12.51 33.63
C ILE A 14 -19.41 11.08 33.33
N GLY A 15 -20.23 10.37 32.57
CA GLY A 15 -20.01 8.99 32.18
C GLY A 15 -19.92 8.95 30.67
N LEU A 16 -18.75 9.29 30.16
CA LEU A 16 -18.21 8.67 28.95
C LEU A 16 -19.00 8.87 27.65
N PHE A 17 -19.30 10.11 27.28
CA PHE A 17 -19.20 10.46 25.85
C PHE A 17 -17.71 10.64 25.52
N VAL A 18 -16.96 9.54 25.53
CA VAL A 18 -15.86 9.43 24.56
C VAL A 18 -16.63 9.31 23.25
N ALA A 19 -16.94 10.45 22.64
CA ALA A 19 -17.25 10.45 21.22
C ALA A 19 -16.11 9.64 20.62
N ALA A 20 -16.44 8.49 20.02
CA ALA A 20 -15.51 7.72 19.24
C ALA A 20 -15.07 8.66 18.12
N LEU A 21 -14.06 9.48 18.41
CA LEU A 21 -13.29 10.13 17.39
C LEU A 21 -12.86 8.96 16.51
N PRO A 22 -13.13 9.02 15.19
CA PRO A 22 -12.67 7.97 14.30
C PRO A 22 -11.19 7.81 14.61
N SER A 23 -10.81 6.63 15.13
CA SER A 23 -9.42 6.35 15.43
C SER A 23 -8.71 6.54 14.10
N MET A 24 -7.86 7.55 14.03
CA MET A 24 -7.07 7.76 12.82
C MET A 24 -6.27 6.47 12.65
N ALA A 25 -6.52 5.76 11.55
CA ALA A 25 -5.88 4.49 11.27
C ALA A 25 -4.38 4.64 11.44
N ALA A 26 -3.77 3.90 12.35
CA ALA A 26 -2.32 3.83 12.40
C ALA A 26 -1.80 2.99 11.21
N GLN A 27 -0.57 3.28 10.80
CA GLN A 27 0.12 2.58 9.71
C GLN A 27 0.20 1.08 10.04
N GLY A 28 -0.41 0.21 9.22
CA GLY A 28 -0.28 -1.24 9.41
C GLY A 28 -1.38 -2.11 8.81
N ALA A 29 -1.77 -1.90 7.55
CA ALA A 29 -2.50 -2.93 6.81
C ALA A 29 -1.52 -3.77 5.98
N THR A 30 -1.75 -5.08 5.89
CA THR A 30 -0.92 -6.00 5.11
C THR A 30 -1.83 -6.88 4.26
N ILE A 31 -1.55 -6.97 2.96
CA ILE A 31 -2.26 -7.91 2.08
C ILE A 31 -1.85 -9.33 2.48
N ASP A 32 -2.83 -10.16 2.81
CA ASP A 32 -2.61 -11.55 3.18
C ASP A 32 -2.67 -12.48 1.97
N SER A 33 -3.57 -12.19 1.02
CA SER A 33 -3.72 -12.98 -0.20
C SER A 33 -4.48 -12.25 -1.31
N LEU A 34 -4.19 -12.64 -2.55
CA LEU A 34 -4.89 -12.23 -3.74
C LEU A 34 -5.40 -13.48 -4.45
N VAL A 35 -6.71 -13.58 -4.65
CA VAL A 35 -7.34 -14.70 -5.34
C VAL A 35 -8.03 -14.20 -6.59
N VAL A 36 -7.48 -14.54 -7.75
CA VAL A 36 -8.10 -14.27 -9.04
C VAL A 36 -8.93 -15.49 -9.44
N ASN A 37 -10.24 -15.33 -9.46
CA ASN A 37 -11.15 -16.31 -10.03
C ASN A 37 -11.43 -15.92 -11.48
N THR A 38 -10.68 -16.54 -12.40
CA THR A 38 -10.84 -16.30 -13.84
C THR A 38 -12.12 -16.90 -14.40
N ALA A 39 -12.82 -17.81 -13.72
CA ALA A 39 -14.12 -18.31 -14.20
C ALA A 39 -15.22 -17.24 -14.07
N ASP A 40 -15.14 -16.44 -13.01
CA ASP A 40 -16.13 -15.40 -12.70
C ASP A 40 -15.63 -13.97 -13.01
N CYS A 41 -14.42 -13.82 -13.57
CA CYS A 41 -13.70 -12.55 -13.72
C CYS A 41 -13.71 -11.72 -12.43
N THR A 42 -13.37 -12.34 -11.30
CA THR A 42 -13.32 -11.64 -10.01
C THR A 42 -11.93 -11.71 -9.38
N LEU A 43 -11.55 -10.61 -8.72
CA LEU A 43 -10.41 -10.57 -7.81
C LEU A 43 -10.96 -10.47 -6.39
N THR A 44 -10.47 -11.36 -5.52
CA THR A 44 -10.68 -11.27 -4.08
C THR A 44 -9.38 -10.87 -3.40
N VAL A 45 -9.39 -9.71 -2.75
CA VAL A 45 -8.28 -9.19 -1.97
C VAL A 45 -8.57 -9.48 -0.51
N THR A 46 -7.67 -10.19 0.17
CA THR A 46 -7.74 -10.43 1.61
C THR A 46 -6.58 -9.70 2.28
N PHE A 47 -6.87 -8.98 3.36
CA PHE A 47 -5.86 -8.24 4.11
C PHE A 47 -6.19 -8.18 5.60
N THR A 48 -5.16 -8.04 6.41
CA THR A 48 -5.28 -7.89 7.85
C THR A 48 -4.87 -6.47 8.25
N VAL A 49 -5.64 -5.87 9.14
CA VAL A 49 -5.34 -4.54 9.69
C VAL A 49 -4.80 -4.66 11.10
N GLN A 50 -3.71 -3.98 11.40
CA GLN A 50 -3.14 -3.94 12.74
C GLN A 50 -3.99 -3.06 13.67
N ASP A 51 -4.41 -1.89 13.19
CA ASP A 51 -5.12 -0.88 13.96
C ASP A 51 -6.53 -0.63 13.40
N ALA A 52 -7.40 -0.08 14.25
CA ALA A 52 -8.76 0.26 13.84
C ALA A 52 -8.77 1.55 13.02
N GLY A 53 -9.54 1.57 11.92
CA GLY A 53 -9.64 2.76 11.08
C GLY A 53 -10.40 2.51 9.79
N ASP A 54 -10.47 3.55 8.94
CA ASP A 54 -11.05 3.45 7.60
C ASP A 54 -9.97 3.00 6.62
N TYR A 55 -10.18 1.82 6.03
CA TYR A 55 -9.29 1.22 5.04
C TYR A 55 -10.03 1.06 3.73
N TYR A 56 -9.31 1.28 2.63
CA TYR A 56 -9.83 1.22 1.28
C TYR A 56 -8.87 0.41 0.42
N VAL A 57 -9.45 -0.42 -0.43
CA VAL A 57 -8.78 -1.16 -1.49
C VAL A 57 -9.08 -0.46 -2.81
N GLN A 58 -8.04 -0.16 -3.58
CA GLN A 58 -8.13 0.32 -4.95
C GLN A 58 -7.54 -0.72 -5.89
N ILE A 59 -8.19 -0.89 -7.05
CA ILE A 59 -7.65 -1.61 -8.19
C ILE A 59 -7.41 -0.62 -9.31
N TRP A 60 -6.18 -0.65 -9.82
CA TRP A 60 -5.75 0.09 -10.97
C TRP A 60 -5.45 -0.88 -12.10
N ASP A 61 -5.85 -0.54 -13.32
CA ASP A 61 -5.50 -1.26 -14.54
C ASP A 61 -4.88 -0.22 -15.48
N ASP A 62 -3.64 -0.44 -15.93
CA ASP A 62 -2.92 0.51 -16.79
C ASP A 62 -2.84 1.96 -16.25
N GLY A 63 -2.75 2.12 -14.94
CA GLY A 63 -2.75 3.44 -14.30
C GLY A 63 -4.11 4.16 -14.33
N VAL A 64 -5.19 3.45 -14.68
CA VAL A 64 -6.58 3.89 -14.53
C VAL A 64 -7.19 3.24 -13.30
N LEU A 65 -7.79 4.04 -12.42
CA LEU A 65 -8.53 3.50 -11.27
C LEU A 65 -9.85 2.88 -11.75
N GLU A 66 -9.92 1.56 -11.74
CA GLU A 66 -11.10 0.80 -12.15
C GLU A 66 -12.09 0.61 -11.00
N TYR A 67 -11.57 0.42 -9.78
CA TYR A 67 -12.41 0.10 -8.64
C TYR A 67 -11.85 0.61 -7.32
N ALA A 68 -12.75 1.05 -6.43
CA ALA A 68 -12.41 1.43 -5.06
C ALA A 68 -13.52 1.02 -4.09
N VAL A 69 -13.18 0.30 -3.04
CA VAL A 69 -14.10 -0.09 -1.96
C VAL A 69 -13.42 0.03 -0.61
N GLY A 70 -14.17 0.34 0.44
CA GLY A 70 -13.60 0.41 1.78
C GLY A 70 -14.59 0.80 2.85
N GLY A 71 -14.10 0.87 4.09
CA GLY A 71 -14.86 1.30 5.24
C GLY A 71 -14.14 1.07 6.56
N ALA A 72 -14.87 1.36 7.64
CA ALA A 72 -14.38 1.20 9.00
C ALA A 72 -14.11 -0.26 9.33
N THR A 73 -12.90 -0.54 9.77
CA THR A 73 -12.40 -1.86 10.12
C THR A 73 -11.84 -1.84 11.54
N ALA A 74 -12.10 -2.90 12.31
CA ALA A 74 -11.59 -3.05 13.68
C ALA A 74 -10.13 -3.51 13.67
N ALA A 75 -9.36 -3.13 14.70
CA ALA A 75 -7.98 -3.59 14.89
C ALA A 75 -7.89 -5.12 14.92
N GLY A 76 -6.91 -5.67 14.22
CA GLY A 76 -6.67 -7.11 14.09
C GLY A 76 -7.67 -7.86 13.20
N ALA A 77 -8.58 -7.16 12.52
CA ALA A 77 -9.53 -7.82 11.64
C ALA A 77 -8.89 -8.21 10.31
N THR A 78 -9.26 -9.40 9.82
CA THR A 78 -9.02 -9.82 8.43
C THR A 78 -10.27 -9.49 7.61
N VAL A 79 -10.08 -8.75 6.53
CA VAL A 79 -11.14 -8.28 5.63
C VAL A 79 -10.91 -8.87 4.25
N ALA A 80 -11.99 -9.27 3.58
CA ALA A 80 -11.97 -9.72 2.20
C ALA A 80 -12.91 -8.86 1.35
N TYR A 81 -12.41 -8.34 0.23
CA TYR A 81 -13.23 -7.69 -0.78
C TYR A 81 -13.13 -8.44 -2.10
N THR A 82 -14.28 -8.86 -2.62
CA THR A 82 -14.41 -9.47 -3.95
C THR A 82 -14.97 -8.44 -4.91
N MET A 83 -14.33 -8.28 -6.07
CA MET A 83 -14.73 -7.33 -7.09
C MET A 83 -14.59 -7.92 -8.49
N ALA A 84 -15.40 -7.43 -9.43
CA ALA A 84 -15.34 -7.82 -10.83
C ALA A 84 -14.25 -7.01 -11.53
N ILE A 85 -13.34 -7.68 -12.23
CA ILE A 85 -12.19 -7.07 -12.93
C ILE A 85 -12.38 -7.00 -14.45
N GLY A 86 -13.58 -7.34 -14.94
CA GLY A 86 -13.89 -7.33 -16.37
C GLY A 86 -13.02 -8.30 -17.19
N PRO A 87 -13.16 -8.30 -18.53
CA PRO A 87 -12.18 -8.93 -19.41
C PRO A 87 -10.90 -8.10 -19.38
N VAL A 88 -9.85 -8.65 -18.77
CA VAL A 88 -8.54 -8.00 -18.69
C VAL A 88 -7.90 -8.03 -20.07
N ALA A 89 -7.44 -6.89 -20.56
CA ALA A 89 -6.78 -6.82 -21.85
C ALA A 89 -5.40 -7.49 -21.75
N GLN A 90 -5.16 -8.54 -22.54
CA GLN A 90 -3.82 -9.11 -22.72
C GLN A 90 -2.84 -8.01 -23.18
N ASP A 91 -1.57 -8.11 -22.74
CA ASP A 91 -0.46 -7.19 -23.05
C ASP A 91 -0.51 -5.80 -22.38
N SER A 92 -1.37 -5.64 -21.36
CA SER A 92 -1.51 -4.40 -20.59
C SER A 92 -0.51 -4.35 -19.42
N ALA A 93 -0.17 -3.14 -18.97
CA ALA A 93 0.77 -2.83 -17.89
C ALA A 93 0.19 -3.15 -16.50
N GLY A 94 -0.17 -4.42 -16.27
CA GLY A 94 -0.46 -4.99 -14.95
C GLY A 94 -1.71 -4.42 -14.24
N ILE A 95 -2.20 -5.17 -13.25
CA ILE A 95 -3.23 -4.68 -12.33
C ILE A 95 -2.53 -4.29 -11.03
N GLY A 96 -2.66 -3.06 -10.57
CA GLY A 96 -2.17 -2.66 -9.25
C GLY A 96 -3.25 -2.80 -8.19
N VAL A 97 -3.00 -3.56 -7.12
CA VAL A 97 -3.86 -3.57 -5.93
C VAL A 97 -3.21 -2.75 -4.83
N TYR A 98 -3.93 -1.74 -4.33
CA TYR A 98 -3.43 -0.86 -3.28
C TYR A 98 -4.36 -0.82 -2.09
N ILE A 99 -3.78 -0.94 -0.89
CA ILE A 99 -4.50 -0.67 0.36
C ILE A 99 -4.04 0.66 0.93
N TYR A 100 -4.97 1.55 1.23
CA TYR A 100 -4.66 2.85 1.83
C TYR A 100 -5.69 3.23 2.90
N SER A 101 -5.34 4.22 3.70
CA SER A 101 -6.28 4.86 4.63
C SER A 101 -6.57 6.28 4.18
N ALA A 102 -7.85 6.66 4.23
CA ALA A 102 -8.24 8.06 4.02
C ALA A 102 -7.65 8.99 5.10
N ALA A 103 -7.40 8.46 6.31
CA ALA A 103 -6.83 9.21 7.42
C ALA A 103 -5.37 9.64 7.16
N SER A 104 -4.64 8.90 6.33
CA SER A 104 -3.21 9.14 6.02
C SER A 104 -3.00 9.95 4.73
N GLY A 105 -4.05 10.57 4.19
CA GLY A 105 -3.94 11.37 2.95
C GLY A 105 -3.66 10.52 1.70
N GLY A 106 -4.02 9.23 1.70
CA GLY A 106 -3.78 8.34 0.56
C GLY A 106 -2.43 7.64 0.59
N THR A 107 -1.82 7.45 1.78
CA THR A 107 -0.59 6.66 1.87
C THR A 107 -0.91 5.19 1.59
N TYR A 108 -0.27 4.62 0.58
CA TYR A 108 -0.35 3.19 0.26
C TYR A 108 0.44 2.38 1.30
N TYR A 109 -0.16 1.31 1.80
CA TYR A 109 0.44 0.42 2.81
C TYR A 109 1.07 -0.81 2.20
N ASP A 110 0.53 -1.25 1.06
CA ASP A 110 0.95 -2.45 0.36
C ASP A 110 0.56 -2.30 -1.12
N ASP A 111 1.44 -2.75 -2.00
CA ASP A 111 1.28 -2.74 -3.45
C ASP A 111 1.67 -4.10 -4.01
N GLU A 112 0.71 -4.76 -4.65
CA GLU A 112 0.94 -6.01 -5.35
C GLU A 112 0.45 -5.89 -6.79
N ASP A 113 1.28 -6.39 -7.71
CA ASP A 113 0.91 -6.59 -9.12
C ASP A 113 0.68 -8.09 -9.35
N PRO A 114 -0.57 -8.56 -9.31
CA PRO A 114 -0.88 -9.97 -9.47
C PRO A 114 -0.67 -10.48 -10.91
N TYR A 115 -0.33 -9.64 -11.88
CA TYR A 115 -0.35 -9.98 -13.32
C TYR A 115 1.02 -10.29 -13.96
N ASN A 116 2.05 -10.60 -13.17
CA ASN A 116 3.32 -11.07 -13.72
C ASN A 116 3.31 -12.52 -14.30
N PRO A 117 2.17 -13.22 -14.41
CA PRO A 117 1.96 -14.22 -15.44
C PRO A 117 0.86 -13.82 -16.42
N ASP A 118 1.13 -14.01 -17.71
CA ASP A 118 0.27 -13.73 -18.88
C ASP A 118 -1.08 -14.48 -18.81
N PHE A 119 -2.10 -13.89 -18.16
CA PHE A 119 -3.43 -14.48 -18.02
C PHE A 119 -4.28 -14.18 -19.26
N GLY A 120 -4.24 -15.09 -20.24
CA GLY A 120 -5.13 -15.01 -21.38
C GLY A 120 -6.58 -15.35 -21.03
N ASP A 121 -7.44 -14.34 -21.08
CA ASP A 121 -8.91 -14.38 -20.96
C ASP A 121 -9.46 -15.07 -19.69
N CYS A 122 -10.62 -14.64 -19.21
CA CYS A 122 -11.33 -15.26 -18.07
C CYS A 122 -11.83 -16.68 -18.38
N ASN A 123 -10.92 -17.64 -18.54
CA ASN A 123 -11.20 -18.94 -19.17
C ASN A 123 -11.04 -20.16 -18.25
N GLY A 124 -11.07 -19.98 -16.92
CA GLY A 124 -11.56 -21.03 -16.01
C GLY A 124 -10.55 -21.74 -15.11
N SER A 125 -9.51 -21.06 -14.63
CA SER A 125 -8.70 -21.51 -13.50
C SER A 125 -8.72 -20.51 -12.34
N GLU A 126 -9.00 -20.97 -11.13
CA GLU A 126 -8.76 -20.18 -9.91
C GLU A 126 -7.26 -20.12 -9.66
N TRP A 127 -6.73 -18.92 -9.52
CA TRP A 127 -5.35 -18.69 -9.13
C TRP A 127 -5.33 -17.98 -7.79
N THR A 128 -4.49 -18.48 -6.90
CA THR A 128 -4.22 -17.86 -5.61
C THR A 128 -2.76 -17.47 -5.62
N ASP A 129 -2.48 -16.17 -5.53
CA ASP A 129 -1.21 -15.75 -4.99
C ASP A 129 -1.35 -15.79 -3.47
N PRO A 130 -0.70 -16.74 -2.78
CA PRO A 130 -0.36 -16.46 -1.42
C PRO A 130 0.63 -15.29 -1.47
N VAL A 131 0.13 -14.07 -1.32
CA VAL A 131 0.97 -12.91 -1.00
C VAL A 131 1.76 -13.37 0.21
N ALA A 132 3.04 -13.67 -0.02
CA ALA A 132 3.85 -14.35 0.98
C ALA A 132 4.00 -13.35 2.11
N ALA A 133 3.12 -13.46 3.12
CA ALA A 133 2.93 -12.51 4.22
C ALA A 133 4.22 -11.76 4.44
N SER A 134 4.31 -10.55 3.86
CA SER A 134 5.54 -9.79 3.61
C SER A 134 6.70 -10.39 4.38
N ALA A 135 7.39 -11.37 3.78
CA ALA A 135 8.30 -12.24 4.53
C ALA A 135 9.33 -11.37 5.23
N ASP A 136 9.14 -11.11 6.54
CA ASP A 136 9.80 -10.08 7.35
C ASP A 136 10.78 -9.27 6.51
N CYS A 137 10.26 -8.32 5.71
CA CYS A 137 11.05 -7.62 4.72
C CYS A 137 12.33 -7.14 5.41
N PRO A 138 13.51 -7.73 5.13
CA PRO A 138 14.66 -7.55 6.02
C PRO A 138 15.13 -6.10 6.04
N ASN A 139 14.67 -5.31 5.06
CA ASN A 139 14.86 -3.87 4.96
C ASN A 139 13.52 -3.24 4.53
N PRO A 140 12.61 -2.97 5.48
CA PRO A 140 11.35 -2.28 5.17
C PRO A 140 11.64 -0.86 4.66
N THR A 141 10.68 -0.25 3.98
CA THR A 141 10.82 1.12 3.45
C THR A 141 11.23 2.07 4.57
N PRO A 142 12.38 2.76 4.47
CA PRO A 142 12.78 3.69 5.50
C PRO A 142 11.80 4.86 5.60
N SER A 143 11.60 5.37 6.82
CA SER A 143 10.79 6.56 7.04
C SER A 143 11.34 7.76 6.28
N GLY A 144 10.48 8.52 5.59
CA GLY A 144 10.87 9.72 4.83
C GLY A 144 11.08 9.49 3.34
N PHE A 145 10.90 8.26 2.86
CA PHE A 145 10.83 7.98 1.43
C PHE A 145 9.48 8.37 0.85
N VAL A 146 9.48 8.91 -0.37
CA VAL A 146 8.29 9.29 -1.13
C VAL A 146 8.35 8.70 -2.53
N VAL A 147 7.19 8.36 -3.09
CA VAL A 147 7.08 7.83 -4.44
C VAL A 147 7.33 8.96 -5.47
N ARG A 148 8.32 8.79 -6.35
CA ARG A 148 8.66 9.73 -7.42
C ARG A 148 8.97 9.01 -8.71
N SER A 149 8.78 9.70 -9.83
CA SER A 149 9.07 9.12 -11.14
C SER A 149 10.54 9.19 -11.49
N ILE A 150 11.09 8.06 -11.96
CA ILE A 150 12.47 7.97 -12.46
C ILE A 150 12.40 7.29 -13.83
N PRO A 151 12.86 7.94 -14.91
CA PRO A 151 12.86 7.33 -16.24
C PRO A 151 13.65 6.02 -16.27
N ALA A 152 13.11 5.05 -17.02
CA ALA A 152 13.81 3.81 -17.29
C ALA A 152 15.19 4.08 -17.88
N GLY A 153 16.19 3.32 -17.43
CA GLY A 153 17.56 3.48 -17.91
C GLY A 153 18.41 4.47 -17.13
N ALA A 154 17.90 5.05 -16.03
CA ALA A 154 18.71 5.86 -15.12
C ALA A 154 19.91 5.06 -14.58
N LEU A 155 21.10 5.66 -14.57
CA LEU A 155 22.30 5.03 -14.02
C LEU A 155 22.14 4.84 -12.51
N THR A 156 22.54 3.67 -12.01
CA THR A 156 22.43 3.34 -10.59
C THR A 156 23.80 3.17 -9.93
N PHE A 157 23.91 3.57 -8.67
CA PHE A 157 25.16 3.63 -7.91
C PHE A 157 24.97 3.03 -6.52
N PHE A 158 26.02 2.40 -5.97
CA PHE A 158 25.98 1.80 -4.62
C PHE A 158 26.11 2.84 -3.48
N LYS A 159 26.45 4.08 -3.82
CA LYS A 159 26.54 5.26 -2.95
C LYS A 159 26.40 6.52 -3.80
N ALA A 160 26.20 7.68 -3.19
CA ALA A 160 26.17 8.98 -3.86
C ALA A 160 27.55 9.37 -4.44
N SER A 161 27.97 8.72 -5.54
CA SER A 161 29.29 8.90 -6.15
C SER A 161 29.33 8.30 -7.55
N LEU A 162 29.80 9.06 -8.54
CA LEU A 162 29.95 8.61 -9.93
C LEU A 162 30.90 7.40 -10.08
N ASP A 163 31.87 7.25 -9.19
CA ASP A 163 32.81 6.14 -9.21
C ASP A 163 32.23 4.81 -8.67
N ALA A 164 30.99 4.80 -8.17
CA ALA A 164 30.36 3.66 -7.52
C ALA A 164 29.23 3.03 -8.35
N TYR A 165 29.37 3.06 -9.68
CA TYR A 165 28.39 2.51 -10.60
C TYR A 165 28.13 1.02 -10.33
N THR A 166 26.86 0.64 -10.31
CA THR A 166 26.45 -0.75 -9.97
C THR A 166 26.67 -1.74 -11.11
N GLY A 167 26.91 -1.24 -12.33
CA GLY A 167 26.96 -2.08 -13.53
C GLY A 167 25.61 -2.22 -14.24
N PHE A 168 24.52 -1.69 -13.68
CA PHE A 168 23.20 -1.75 -14.29
C PHE A 168 22.43 -0.41 -14.21
N ASN A 169 21.41 -0.31 -15.05
CA ASN A 169 20.48 0.81 -15.05
C ASN A 169 19.18 0.42 -14.39
N LEU A 170 18.50 1.40 -13.80
CA LEU A 170 17.20 1.23 -13.17
C LEU A 170 16.24 0.58 -14.20
N PRO A 171 15.64 -0.59 -13.87
CA PRO A 171 14.72 -1.25 -14.78
C PRO A 171 13.48 -0.39 -15.01
N ALA A 172 12.71 -0.70 -16.05
CA ALA A 172 11.49 0.04 -16.35
C ALA A 172 10.50 -0.07 -15.18
N GLY A 173 10.22 1.07 -14.58
CA GLY A 173 9.22 1.29 -13.54
C GLY A 173 9.08 2.81 -13.44
N GLU A 174 7.91 3.35 -13.76
CA GLU A 174 7.73 4.80 -13.85
C GLU A 174 7.68 5.49 -12.48
N THR A 175 7.71 4.72 -11.38
CA THR A 175 7.62 5.24 -10.01
C THR A 175 8.44 4.41 -9.03
N TRP A 176 9.27 5.08 -8.24
CA TRP A 176 10.18 4.48 -7.26
C TRP A 176 10.09 5.20 -5.92
N TYR A 177 10.34 4.47 -4.83
CA TYR A 177 10.48 5.06 -3.50
C TYR A 177 11.83 5.77 -3.40
N THR A 178 11.79 7.08 -3.16
CA THR A 178 12.97 7.95 -3.14
C THR A 178 13.15 8.65 -1.79
N GLY A 179 14.38 8.65 -1.31
CA GLY A 179 14.79 9.27 -0.05
C GLY A 179 15.36 10.67 -0.24
N THR A 180 16.19 11.09 0.71
CA THR A 180 16.79 12.43 0.69
C THR A 180 17.87 12.51 -0.39
N ALA A 181 18.00 13.68 -1.02
CA ALA A 181 19.08 13.93 -1.96
C ALA A 181 20.40 14.24 -1.22
N GLU A 182 21.49 13.61 -1.63
CA GLU A 182 22.84 13.82 -1.11
C GLU A 182 23.84 13.87 -2.28
N ASP A 183 24.72 14.87 -2.28
CA ASP A 183 25.80 15.03 -3.28
C ASP A 183 25.35 14.95 -4.76
N GLY A 184 24.12 15.39 -5.05
CA GLY A 184 23.55 15.35 -6.40
C GLY A 184 22.93 14.00 -6.78
N PHE A 185 22.79 13.09 -5.83
CA PHE A 185 22.10 11.81 -6.00
C PHE A 185 20.85 11.76 -5.13
N VAL A 186 19.90 10.91 -5.50
CA VAL A 186 18.73 10.57 -4.71
C VAL A 186 18.82 9.09 -4.36
N GLU A 187 18.62 8.79 -3.08
CA GLU A 187 18.53 7.42 -2.60
C GLU A 187 17.23 6.78 -3.12
N VAL A 188 17.32 5.57 -3.65
CA VAL A 188 16.19 4.79 -4.15
C VAL A 188 16.13 3.51 -3.34
N TRP A 189 14.99 3.31 -2.68
CA TRP A 189 14.71 2.09 -1.96
C TRP A 189 14.19 1.04 -2.93
N ILE A 190 14.82 -0.13 -2.92
CA ILE A 190 14.38 -1.30 -3.66
C ILE A 190 13.71 -2.24 -2.67
N ALA A 191 12.44 -2.55 -2.92
CA ALA A 191 11.64 -3.35 -2.00
C ALA A 191 12.34 -4.64 -1.58
N CYS A 192 12.52 -4.80 -0.27
CA CYS A 192 13.06 -5.97 0.40
C CYS A 192 14.45 -6.44 -0.06
N GLN A 193 15.18 -5.60 -0.79
CA GLN A 193 16.59 -5.82 -1.08
C GLN A 193 17.48 -5.13 -0.04
N ALA A 194 18.65 -5.71 0.21
CA ALA A 194 19.52 -5.31 1.32
C ALA A 194 20.36 -4.07 1.10
N THR A 195 20.21 -3.37 -0.03
CA THR A 195 21.00 -2.17 -0.30
C THR A 195 20.20 -1.19 -1.12
N ASN A 196 20.00 0.01 -0.56
CA ASN A 196 19.51 1.14 -1.33
C ASN A 196 20.53 1.45 -2.44
N ILE A 197 20.02 1.87 -3.57
CA ILE A 197 20.84 2.37 -4.67
C ILE A 197 20.65 3.87 -4.79
N PHE A 198 21.53 4.52 -5.52
CA PHE A 198 21.50 5.95 -5.74
C PHE A 198 21.36 6.21 -7.22
N VAL A 199 20.54 7.18 -7.59
CA VAL A 199 20.45 7.69 -8.96
C VAL A 199 20.82 9.17 -8.97
N PRO A 200 21.33 9.71 -10.08
CA PRO A 200 21.53 11.15 -10.21
C PRO A 200 20.20 11.90 -10.03
N ALA A 201 20.20 12.95 -9.22
CA ALA A 201 18.99 13.67 -8.84
C ALA A 201 18.28 14.30 -10.05
N GLU A 202 19.01 14.62 -11.12
CA GLU A 202 18.46 15.12 -12.38
C GLU A 202 17.57 14.11 -13.10
N ASN A 203 17.66 12.83 -12.77
CA ASN A 203 16.80 11.79 -13.32
C ASN A 203 15.50 11.63 -12.52
N VAL A 204 15.31 12.34 -11.41
CA VAL A 204 14.10 12.22 -10.60
C VAL A 204 13.12 13.35 -10.96
N VAL A 205 11.94 12.97 -11.45
CA VAL A 205 10.85 13.90 -11.79
C VAL A 205 9.98 14.08 -10.55
N ASN A 206 9.75 15.35 -10.16
CA ASN A 206 8.81 15.73 -9.09
C ASN A 206 7.36 15.68 -9.56
#